data_AF-M4WSL7-F1
#
_entry.id   AF-M4WSL7-F1
#
_cell.length_a   1.000
_cell.length_b   1.000
_cell.length_c   1.000
_cell.angle_alpha   90.00
_cell.angle_beta   90.00
_cell.angle_gamma   90.00
#
_symmetry.space_group_name_H-M   'P 1'
#
loop_
_entity.id
_entity.type
_entity.pdbx_description
1 polymer ?
#
loop_
_entity_poly.entity_id
_entity_poly.type
_entity_poly.pdbx_seq_one_letter_code
_entity_poly.pdbx_strand_id
1 'polypeptide(L)'
;MLRLSLPALLLALAGCATKPPANPENLCEIFREKPKWHDAALKMQKRWGAPIQVPMAMMYQESSFHHDALPPRYYFLGFIPWGRVSSAYGYAQAKDETWADYKKEAGSWGADRDDFADALDFMGWYMQKTYNVNRVSKWDAYAQYLNYHEGWGGYRQHSYDAKPWLKNVSQKVQARASLYSAQYKSCEQELSDDGWFW
;
A
#
# COMPACT_ATOMS: atom_id res chain seq x y z
N MET A 1 10.00 -30.56 53.12
CA MET A 1 9.25 -29.30 53.19
C MET A 1 10.24 -28.21 52.81
N LEU A 2 10.17 -27.58 51.65
CA LEU A 2 9.21 -26.55 51.30
C LEU A 2 9.09 -26.47 49.77
N ARG A 3 7.85 -26.42 49.30
CA ARG A 3 7.49 -26.12 47.91
C ARG A 3 7.89 -24.68 47.61
N LEU A 4 8.61 -24.44 46.52
CA LEU A 4 8.53 -23.17 45.79
C LEU A 4 8.01 -23.46 44.39
N SER A 5 6.71 -23.26 44.24
CA SER A 5 6.00 -23.18 42.97
C SER A 5 5.86 -21.70 42.62
N LEU A 6 6.47 -21.23 41.52
CA LEU A 6 6.10 -20.01 40.77
C LEU A 6 7.05 -19.81 39.57
N PRO A 7 6.59 -19.28 38.43
CA PRO A 7 5.50 -19.78 37.60
C PRO A 7 5.98 -20.02 36.15
N ALA A 8 5.45 -21.06 35.52
CA ALA A 8 5.47 -21.21 34.06
C ALA A 8 4.50 -20.21 33.44
N LEU A 9 4.96 -18.98 33.19
CA LEU A 9 4.22 -17.98 32.42
C LEU A 9 5.14 -17.35 31.36
N LEU A 10 5.72 -18.20 30.51
CA LEU A 10 6.16 -17.79 29.19
C LEU A 10 4.99 -18.03 28.23
N LEU A 11 3.96 -17.20 28.37
CA LEU A 11 2.90 -17.10 27.36
C LEU A 11 3.55 -16.64 26.06
N ALA A 12 3.50 -17.53 25.07
CA ALA A 12 3.92 -17.27 23.71
C ALA A 12 3.18 -16.04 23.17
N LEU A 13 3.88 -14.90 23.10
CA LEU A 13 3.54 -13.80 22.21
C LEU A 13 3.86 -14.26 20.79
N ALA A 14 3.05 -15.17 20.25
CA ALA A 14 2.98 -15.37 18.82
C ALA A 14 2.35 -14.10 18.24
N GLY A 15 3.20 -13.12 17.91
CA GLY A 15 2.79 -11.94 17.17
C GLY A 15 2.04 -12.40 15.93
N CYS A 16 0.77 -12.02 15.81
CA CYS A 16 -0.02 -12.27 14.62
C CYS A 16 0.51 -11.35 13.51
N ALA A 17 1.58 -11.77 12.84
CA ALA A 17 2.04 -11.10 11.63
C ALA A 17 1.01 -11.35 10.52
N THR A 18 0.48 -10.28 9.93
CA THR A 18 -0.43 -10.38 8.80
C THR A 18 0.32 -10.97 7.61
N LYS A 19 -0.03 -12.21 7.22
CA LYS A 19 0.55 -12.85 6.05
C LYS A 19 0.06 -12.15 4.77
N PRO A 20 0.95 -11.92 3.79
CA PRO A 20 0.54 -11.50 2.45
C PRO A 20 -0.51 -12.46 1.85
N PRO A 21 -1.35 -11.99 0.91
CA PRO A 21 -2.33 -12.84 0.26
C PRO A 21 -1.69 -14.04 -0.44
N ALA A 22 -2.35 -15.19 -0.39
CA ALA A 22 -1.84 -16.42 -1.00
C ALA A 22 -1.79 -16.33 -2.53
N ASN A 23 -2.74 -15.62 -3.13
CA ASN A 23 -2.79 -15.36 -4.57
C ASN A 23 -2.86 -13.85 -4.84
N PRO A 24 -1.72 -13.14 -4.82
CA PRO A 24 -1.72 -11.70 -4.96
C PRO A 24 -1.98 -11.23 -6.41
N GLU A 25 -2.13 -12.13 -7.39
CA GLU A 25 -2.51 -11.76 -8.77
C GLU A 25 -4.03 -11.81 -9.02
N ASN A 26 -4.83 -12.19 -8.00
CA ASN A 26 -6.29 -12.23 -8.09
C ASN A 26 -6.96 -11.38 -6.99
N LEU A 27 -7.49 -10.21 -7.37
CA LEU A 27 -8.09 -9.27 -6.42
C LEU A 27 -9.32 -9.84 -5.68
N CYS A 28 -10.11 -10.68 -6.35
CA CYS A 28 -11.24 -11.34 -5.69
C CYS A 28 -10.77 -12.31 -4.60
N GLU A 29 -9.73 -13.09 -4.88
CA GLU A 29 -9.17 -14.01 -3.88
C GLU A 29 -8.52 -13.25 -2.72
N ILE A 30 -7.83 -12.13 -2.99
CA ILE A 30 -7.31 -11.24 -1.93
C ILE A 30 -8.45 -10.81 -1.00
N PHE A 31 -9.57 -10.35 -1.54
CA PHE A 31 -10.68 -9.84 -0.72
C PHE A 31 -11.49 -10.94 -0.04
N ARG A 32 -11.63 -12.12 -0.64
CA ARG A 32 -12.20 -13.30 0.05
C ARG A 32 -11.31 -13.76 1.20
N GLU A 33 -9.99 -13.75 1.02
CA GLU A 33 -9.04 -14.11 2.07
C GLU A 33 -8.96 -13.05 3.17
N LYS A 34 -9.05 -11.77 2.79
CA LYS A 34 -8.91 -10.60 3.67
C LYS A 34 -10.15 -9.69 3.59
N PRO A 35 -11.31 -10.06 4.16
CA PRO A 35 -12.53 -9.23 4.08
C PRO A 35 -12.34 -7.80 4.62
N LYS A 36 -11.57 -7.65 5.70
CA LYS A 36 -11.25 -6.31 6.26
C LYS A 36 -10.46 -5.41 5.29
N TRP A 37 -9.70 -5.99 4.36
CA TRP A 37 -9.00 -5.22 3.33
C TRP A 37 -9.96 -4.70 2.27
N HIS A 38 -11.01 -5.46 1.96
CA HIS A 38 -12.10 -5.01 1.09
C HIS A 38 -12.87 -3.85 1.74
N ASP A 39 -13.20 -3.95 3.03
CA ASP A 39 -13.82 -2.85 3.79
C ASP A 39 -12.97 -1.57 3.75
N ALA A 40 -11.65 -1.73 3.96
CA ALA A 40 -10.72 -0.61 3.90
C ALA A 40 -10.67 0.01 2.49
N ALA A 41 -10.69 -0.83 1.45
CA ALA A 41 -10.71 -0.37 0.05
C ALA A 41 -12.00 0.39 -0.28
N LEU A 42 -13.16 -0.08 0.16
CA LEU A 42 -14.44 0.63 0.01
C LEU A 42 -14.44 1.98 0.74
N LYS A 43 -13.93 2.03 1.98
CA LYS A 43 -13.79 3.27 2.76
C LYS A 43 -12.87 4.27 2.06
N MET A 44 -11.71 3.83 1.61
CA MET A 44 -10.74 4.63 0.85
C MET A 44 -11.38 5.17 -0.45
N GLN A 45 -12.07 4.32 -1.21
CA GLN A 45 -12.77 4.72 -2.44
C GLN A 45 -13.85 5.76 -2.14
N LYS A 46 -14.68 5.56 -1.10
CA LYS A 46 -15.72 6.51 -0.71
C LYS A 46 -15.13 7.86 -0.30
N ARG A 47 -14.04 7.84 0.46
CA ARG A 47 -13.39 9.03 1.01
C ARG A 47 -12.65 9.85 -0.05
N TRP A 48 -11.89 9.17 -0.90
CA TRP A 48 -10.95 9.81 -1.82
C TRP A 48 -11.36 9.70 -3.28
N GLY A 49 -12.41 8.96 -3.63
CA GLY A 49 -12.84 8.70 -5.00
C GLY A 49 -11.80 7.98 -5.85
N ALA A 50 -10.81 7.32 -5.22
CA ALA A 50 -9.78 6.56 -5.92
C ALA A 50 -10.32 5.15 -6.23
N PRO A 51 -10.19 4.67 -7.48
CA PRO A 51 -10.74 3.38 -7.86
C PRO A 51 -9.88 2.25 -7.28
N ILE A 52 -10.50 1.36 -6.49
CA ILE A 52 -9.86 0.34 -5.63
C ILE A 52 -8.68 -0.37 -6.28
N GLN A 53 -8.84 -0.80 -7.53
CA GLN A 53 -7.82 -1.57 -8.24
C GLN A 53 -6.50 -0.82 -8.45
N VAL A 54 -6.51 0.51 -8.51
CA VAL A 54 -5.31 1.31 -8.79
C VAL A 54 -4.36 1.32 -7.58
N PRO A 55 -4.75 1.79 -6.39
CA PRO A 55 -3.88 1.72 -5.22
C PRO A 55 -3.57 0.27 -4.82
N MET A 56 -4.45 -0.71 -5.07
CA MET A 56 -4.11 -2.12 -4.86
C MET A 56 -2.97 -2.60 -5.79
N ALA A 57 -3.01 -2.24 -7.07
CA ALA A 57 -1.95 -2.57 -8.02
C ALA A 57 -0.63 -1.86 -7.70
N MET A 58 -0.71 -0.61 -7.25
CA MET A 58 0.46 0.15 -6.77
C MET A 58 1.03 -0.49 -5.50
N MET A 59 0.20 -0.84 -4.52
CA MET A 59 0.65 -1.47 -3.27
C MET A 59 1.33 -2.82 -3.51
N TYR A 60 0.80 -3.64 -4.44
CA TYR A 60 1.50 -4.83 -4.90
C TYR A 60 2.90 -4.46 -5.37
N GLN A 61 3.03 -3.44 -6.23
CA GLN A 61 4.32 -3.08 -6.81
C GLN A 61 5.31 -2.55 -5.76
N GLU A 62 4.83 -1.85 -4.74
CA GLU A 62 5.64 -1.26 -3.68
C GLU A 62 6.11 -2.27 -2.62
N SER A 63 5.23 -3.17 -2.20
CA SER A 63 5.49 -4.04 -1.05
C SER A 63 5.16 -5.51 -1.27
N SER A 64 4.55 -5.87 -2.40
CA SER A 64 3.92 -7.19 -2.59
C SER A 64 2.97 -7.55 -1.44
N PHE A 65 2.33 -6.54 -0.84
CA PHE A 65 1.48 -6.66 0.34
C PHE A 65 2.21 -7.15 1.61
N HIS A 66 3.50 -6.85 1.75
CA HIS A 66 4.23 -7.04 3.00
C HIS A 66 4.12 -5.80 3.91
N HIS A 67 3.59 -6.00 5.11
CA HIS A 67 3.38 -4.95 6.11
C HIS A 67 4.66 -4.25 6.57
N ASP A 68 5.79 -4.96 6.58
CA ASP A 68 7.10 -4.48 7.03
C ASP A 68 8.09 -4.35 5.87
N ALA A 69 7.57 -4.13 4.65
CA ALA A 69 8.41 -3.89 3.50
C ALA A 69 9.37 -2.74 3.77
N LEU A 70 10.64 -2.95 3.44
CA LEU A 70 11.70 -2.00 3.74
C LEU A 70 12.59 -1.80 2.51
N PRO A 71 13.05 -0.56 2.26
CA PRO A 71 13.87 -0.26 1.11
C PRO A 71 15.26 -0.88 1.26
N PRO A 72 15.97 -1.09 0.13
CA PRO A 72 17.31 -1.65 0.13
C PRO A 72 18.27 -0.82 1.00
N ARG A 73 19.32 -1.48 1.51
CA ARG A 73 20.36 -0.82 2.31
C ARG A 73 21.40 -0.16 1.41
N TYR A 74 22.02 0.92 1.88
CA TYR A 74 23.30 1.32 1.31
C TYR A 74 24.36 0.32 1.76
N TYR A 75 25.38 0.10 0.91
CA TYR A 75 26.53 -0.72 1.26
C TYR A 75 27.80 0.13 1.15
N PHE A 76 28.48 0.30 2.28
CA PHE A 76 29.83 0.83 2.34
C PHE A 76 30.82 -0.26 1.88
N LEU A 77 31.78 0.10 1.02
CA LEU A 77 32.75 -0.83 0.40
C LEU A 77 32.13 -2.01 -0.38
N GLY A 78 30.85 -1.92 -0.76
CA GLY A 78 30.15 -2.96 -1.54
C GLY A 78 29.61 -4.16 -0.75
N PHE A 79 29.88 -4.26 0.56
CA PHE A 79 29.40 -5.38 1.40
C PHE A 79 29.08 -5.05 2.86
N ILE A 80 29.43 -3.86 3.38
CA ILE A 80 29.11 -3.45 4.76
C ILE A 80 27.81 -2.63 4.74
N PRO A 81 26.66 -3.13 5.24
CA PRO A 81 25.40 -2.38 5.20
C PRO A 81 25.46 -1.12 6.09
N TRP A 82 25.15 0.05 5.52
CA TRP A 82 25.15 1.35 6.20
C TRP A 82 23.83 2.10 6.03
N GLY A 83 22.86 1.90 6.93
CA GLY A 83 21.54 2.57 6.81
C GLY A 83 20.73 2.14 5.57
N ARG A 84 19.60 2.81 5.32
CA ARG A 84 18.69 2.52 4.20
C ARG A 84 18.74 3.61 3.13
N VAL A 85 18.45 3.25 1.88
CA VAL A 85 18.44 4.22 0.77
C VAL A 85 17.34 5.28 0.88
N SER A 86 16.33 5.03 1.70
CA SER A 86 15.16 5.89 1.92
C SER A 86 14.54 5.60 3.29
N SER A 87 13.74 6.54 3.80
CA SER A 87 12.83 6.38 4.94
C SER A 87 11.51 5.68 4.58
N ALA A 88 11.36 5.25 3.32
CA ALA A 88 10.22 4.46 2.87
C ALA A 88 10.00 3.24 3.78
N TYR A 89 8.74 2.96 4.14
CA TYR A 89 8.40 1.84 5.00
C TYR A 89 6.95 1.38 4.79
N GLY A 90 6.73 0.10 5.08
CA GLY A 90 5.43 -0.52 5.18
C GLY A 90 4.75 -0.80 3.84
N TYR A 91 3.46 -1.10 3.89
CA TYR A 91 2.65 -1.46 2.72
C TYR A 91 2.78 -0.45 1.57
N ALA A 92 2.75 0.84 1.91
CA ALA A 92 2.77 1.94 0.95
C ALA A 92 4.19 2.38 0.53
N GLN A 93 5.26 1.91 1.18
CA GLN A 93 6.62 2.46 1.01
C GLN A 93 6.68 4.00 1.14
N ALA A 94 5.85 4.57 2.01
CA ALA A 94 5.77 6.02 2.19
C ALA A 94 6.97 6.56 2.98
N LYS A 95 7.55 7.67 2.50
CA LYS A 95 8.60 8.42 3.21
C LYS A 95 8.03 9.15 4.42
N ASP A 96 8.89 9.44 5.40
CA ASP A 96 8.51 10.09 6.65
C ASP A 96 7.79 11.42 6.46
N GLU A 97 8.32 12.27 5.58
CA GLU A 97 7.79 13.60 5.32
C GLU A 97 6.41 13.52 4.67
N THR A 98 6.26 12.67 3.65
CA THR A 98 4.99 12.48 2.95
C THR A 98 3.93 11.85 3.87
N TRP A 99 4.33 10.92 4.74
CA TRP A 99 3.42 10.32 5.73
C TRP A 99 2.96 11.35 6.76
N ALA A 100 3.86 12.22 7.22
CA ALA A 100 3.50 13.30 8.14
C ALA A 100 2.49 14.28 7.52
N ASP A 101 2.69 14.66 6.25
CA ASP A 101 1.74 15.48 5.50
C ASP A 101 0.37 14.81 5.41
N TYR A 102 0.33 13.50 5.10
CA TYR A 102 -0.91 12.73 5.11
C TYR A 102 -1.60 12.77 6.46
N LYS A 103 -0.90 12.43 7.56
CA LYS A 103 -1.52 12.41 8.90
C LYS A 103 -2.13 13.75 9.26
N LYS A 104 -1.46 14.85 8.88
CA LYS A 104 -1.93 16.22 9.12
C LYS A 104 -3.13 16.58 8.23
N GLU A 105 -3.03 16.36 6.92
CA GLU A 105 -4.04 16.80 5.94
C GLU A 105 -5.28 15.91 5.93
N ALA A 106 -5.12 14.61 6.18
CA ALA A 106 -6.20 13.65 6.29
C ALA A 106 -6.77 13.56 7.72
N GLY A 107 -6.15 14.18 8.72
CA GLY A 107 -6.57 14.04 10.12
C GLY A 107 -6.36 12.63 10.69
N SER A 108 -5.50 11.83 10.08
CA SER A 108 -5.19 10.45 10.45
C SER A 108 -4.02 10.37 11.44
N TRP A 109 -4.10 11.06 12.58
CA TRP A 109 -2.97 11.25 13.50
C TRP A 109 -2.37 9.97 14.09
N GLY A 110 -3.20 8.94 14.28
CA GLY A 110 -2.81 7.63 14.79
C GLY A 110 -2.46 6.61 13.73
N ALA A 111 -2.37 7.00 12.45
CA ALA A 111 -2.16 6.06 11.35
C ALA A 111 -0.76 5.44 11.37
N ASP A 112 -0.71 4.13 11.12
CA ASP A 112 0.51 3.33 11.03
C ASP A 112 0.79 2.85 9.60
N ARG A 113 2.06 2.75 9.20
CA ARG A 113 2.45 2.36 7.83
C ARG A 113 2.40 0.85 7.62
N ASP A 114 2.45 0.09 8.69
CA ASP A 114 2.34 -1.37 8.68
C ASP A 114 0.89 -1.85 8.83
N ASP A 115 -0.07 -0.95 9.09
CA ASP A 115 -1.49 -1.24 8.96
C ASP A 115 -1.94 -1.07 7.50
N PHE A 116 -2.59 -2.10 6.98
CA PHE A 116 -3.04 -2.12 5.59
C PHE A 116 -4.07 -1.02 5.29
N ALA A 117 -5.03 -0.79 6.20
CA ALA A 117 -6.11 0.15 5.97
C ALA A 117 -5.59 1.59 5.96
N ASP A 118 -4.69 1.91 6.88
CA ASP A 118 -4.01 3.21 6.94
C ASP A 118 -3.12 3.45 5.73
N ALA A 119 -2.35 2.45 5.31
CA ALA A 119 -1.52 2.52 4.11
C ALA A 119 -2.34 2.70 2.83
N LEU A 120 -3.47 2.00 2.72
CA LEU A 120 -4.37 2.14 1.57
C LEU A 120 -5.06 3.51 1.56
N ASP A 121 -5.50 4.02 2.71
CA ASP A 121 -6.06 5.37 2.84
C ASP A 121 -5.04 6.44 2.45
N PHE A 122 -3.77 6.30 2.89
CA PHE A 122 -2.67 7.15 2.46
C PHE A 122 -2.52 7.18 0.93
N MET A 123 -2.55 6.01 0.27
CA MET A 123 -2.47 5.95 -1.19
C MET A 123 -3.67 6.65 -1.86
N GLY A 124 -4.87 6.51 -1.29
CA GLY A 124 -6.06 7.25 -1.72
C GLY A 124 -5.92 8.76 -1.59
N TRP A 125 -5.44 9.25 -0.44
CA TRP A 125 -5.11 10.66 -0.22
C TRP A 125 -4.07 11.16 -1.23
N TYR A 126 -3.01 10.39 -1.45
CA TYR A 126 -1.95 10.74 -2.39
C TYR A 126 -2.50 10.89 -3.81
N MET A 127 -3.33 9.95 -4.26
CA MET A 127 -3.99 10.01 -5.58
C MET A 127 -4.93 11.22 -5.71
N GLN A 128 -5.68 11.56 -4.65
CA GLN A 128 -6.49 12.78 -4.61
C GLN A 128 -5.63 14.03 -4.73
N LYS A 129 -4.50 14.08 -4.03
CA LYS A 129 -3.55 15.20 -4.11
C LYS A 129 -2.90 15.28 -5.50
N THR A 130 -2.52 14.15 -6.08
CA THR A 130 -2.04 14.05 -7.47
C THR A 130 -3.06 14.60 -8.47
N TYR A 131 -4.34 14.24 -8.33
CA TYR A 131 -5.41 14.79 -9.16
C TYR A 131 -5.54 16.32 -9.00
N ASN A 132 -5.44 16.84 -7.77
CA ASN A 132 -5.55 18.28 -7.52
C ASN A 132 -4.37 19.06 -8.09
N VAL A 133 -3.15 18.53 -7.93
CA VAL A 133 -1.90 19.22 -8.28
C VAL A 133 -1.58 19.08 -9.76
N ASN A 134 -1.66 17.88 -10.31
CA ASN A 134 -1.21 17.55 -11.67
C ASN A 134 -2.35 17.15 -12.62
N ARG A 135 -3.61 17.18 -12.18
CA ARG A 135 -4.81 16.83 -13.00
C ARG A 135 -4.78 15.43 -13.60
N VAL A 136 -3.95 14.55 -13.06
CA VAL A 136 -3.88 13.15 -13.46
C VAL A 136 -5.12 12.42 -12.95
N SER A 137 -5.81 11.72 -13.85
CA SER A 137 -6.97 10.92 -13.50
C SER A 137 -6.63 9.88 -12.43
N LYS A 138 -7.53 9.65 -11.48
CA LYS A 138 -7.38 8.57 -10.50
C LYS A 138 -7.45 7.18 -11.13
N TRP A 139 -7.99 7.08 -12.35
CA TRP A 139 -8.06 5.84 -13.13
C TRP A 139 -6.81 5.57 -13.97
N ASP A 140 -5.92 6.56 -14.12
CA ASP A 140 -4.67 6.42 -14.88
C ASP A 140 -3.57 5.90 -13.96
N ALA A 141 -3.53 4.58 -13.79
CA ALA A 141 -2.57 3.93 -12.90
C ALA A 141 -1.12 4.17 -13.33
N TYR A 142 -0.86 4.28 -14.64
CA TYR A 142 0.46 4.61 -15.17
C TYR A 142 0.95 5.97 -14.65
N ALA A 143 0.17 7.03 -14.88
CA ALA A 143 0.56 8.37 -14.46
C ALA A 143 0.51 8.56 -12.94
N GLN A 144 -0.42 7.88 -12.24
CA GLN A 144 -0.44 7.87 -10.78
C GLN A 144 0.85 7.27 -10.21
N TYR A 145 1.34 6.16 -10.78
CA TYR A 145 2.58 5.54 -10.33
C TYR A 145 3.81 6.40 -10.62
N LEU A 146 3.87 7.07 -11.77
CA LEU A 146 4.93 8.05 -12.06
C LEU A 146 4.94 9.20 -11.04
N ASN A 147 3.78 9.73 -10.66
CA ASN A 147 3.68 10.74 -9.61
C ASN A 147 4.16 10.20 -8.27
N TYR A 148 3.75 8.99 -7.91
CA TYR A 148 4.10 8.35 -6.65
C TYR A 148 5.62 8.20 -6.48
N HIS A 149 6.32 7.81 -7.55
CA HIS A 149 7.76 7.61 -7.53
C HIS A 149 8.56 8.92 -7.59
N GLU A 150 8.18 9.84 -8.48
CA GLU A 150 8.94 11.08 -8.72
C GLU A 150 8.54 12.22 -7.76
N GLY A 151 7.42 12.08 -7.07
CA GLY A 151 6.72 13.19 -6.42
C GLY A 151 6.01 14.12 -7.42
N TRP A 152 5.09 14.94 -6.92
CA TRP A 152 4.28 15.82 -7.79
C TRP A 152 5.13 16.82 -8.61
N GLY A 153 6.22 17.34 -8.01
CA GLY A 153 7.13 18.28 -8.67
C GLY A 153 7.99 17.60 -9.75
N GLY A 154 8.57 16.44 -9.44
CA GLY A 154 9.37 15.67 -10.40
C GLY A 154 8.54 15.21 -11.60
N TYR A 155 7.31 14.75 -11.36
CA TYR A 155 6.38 14.40 -12.44
C TYR A 155 6.11 15.60 -13.36
N ARG A 156 5.83 16.78 -12.79
CA ARG A 156 5.58 18.01 -13.56
C ARG A 156 6.80 18.44 -14.39
N GLN A 157 8.00 18.15 -13.90
CA GLN A 157 9.26 18.43 -14.59
C GLN A 157 9.69 17.28 -15.53
N HIS A 158 8.86 16.25 -15.68
CA HIS A 158 9.12 15.07 -16.50
C HIS A 158 10.44 14.35 -16.15
N SER A 159 10.84 14.34 -14.88
CA SER A 159 12.09 13.70 -14.45
C SER A 159 12.11 12.17 -14.66
N TYR A 160 10.96 11.57 -14.96
CA TYR A 160 10.82 10.17 -15.37
C TYR A 160 11.25 9.89 -16.81
N ASP A 161 11.39 10.90 -17.68
CA ASP A 161 11.77 10.67 -19.08
C ASP A 161 13.18 10.10 -19.22
N ALA A 162 14.07 10.49 -18.33
CA ALA A 162 15.42 9.93 -18.19
C ALA A 162 15.44 8.53 -17.55
N LYS A 163 14.28 7.99 -17.13
CA LYS A 163 14.16 6.70 -16.44
C LYS A 163 13.29 5.71 -17.23
N PRO A 164 13.79 5.11 -18.33
CA PRO A 164 13.03 4.12 -19.11
C PRO A 164 12.49 2.96 -18.26
N TRP A 165 13.26 2.53 -17.26
CA TRP A 165 12.86 1.48 -16.33
C TRP A 165 11.58 1.84 -15.56
N LEU A 166 11.41 3.10 -15.15
CA LEU A 166 10.26 3.55 -14.38
C LEU A 166 9.00 3.58 -15.24
N LYS A 167 9.13 3.97 -16.51
CA LYS A 167 8.02 3.87 -17.48
C LYS A 167 7.58 2.41 -17.67
N ASN A 168 8.52 1.48 -17.76
CA ASN A 168 8.20 0.05 -17.87
C ASN A 168 7.52 -0.49 -16.60
N VAL A 169 7.96 -0.09 -15.41
CA VAL A 169 7.28 -0.47 -14.14
C VAL A 169 5.87 0.13 -14.09
N SER A 170 5.71 1.39 -14.46
CA SER A 170 4.40 2.07 -14.51
C SER A 170 3.42 1.37 -15.47
N GLN A 171 3.91 0.83 -16.59
CA GLN A 171 3.11 0.01 -17.50
C GLN A 171 2.65 -1.30 -16.85
N LYS A 172 3.52 -1.96 -16.06
CA LYS A 172 3.15 -3.17 -15.30
C LYS A 172 2.06 -2.87 -14.27
N VAL A 173 2.18 -1.75 -13.56
CA VAL A 173 1.16 -1.28 -12.61
C VAL A 173 -0.17 -1.03 -13.33
N GLN A 174 -0.14 -0.38 -14.50
CA GLN A 174 -1.33 -0.18 -15.31
C GLN A 174 -1.97 -1.50 -15.77
N ALA A 175 -1.16 -2.46 -16.23
CA ALA A 175 -1.66 -3.77 -16.63
C ALA A 175 -2.32 -4.51 -15.47
N ARG A 176 -1.70 -4.49 -14.27
CA ARG A 176 -2.27 -5.10 -13.07
C ARG A 176 -3.55 -4.40 -12.62
N ALA A 177 -3.59 -3.07 -12.63
CA ALA A 177 -4.80 -2.32 -12.31
C ALA A 177 -5.97 -2.69 -13.26
N SER A 178 -5.70 -2.86 -14.55
CA SER A 178 -6.71 -3.32 -15.52
C SER A 178 -7.18 -4.74 -15.24
N LEU A 179 -6.27 -5.67 -14.91
CA LEU A 179 -6.60 -7.04 -14.52
C LEU A 179 -7.49 -7.07 -13.27
N TYR A 180 -7.05 -6.38 -12.22
CA TYR A 180 -7.81 -6.23 -10.98
C TYR A 180 -9.18 -5.59 -11.19
N SER A 181 -9.28 -4.59 -12.09
CA SER A 181 -10.57 -4.01 -12.47
C SER A 181 -11.53 -5.05 -13.04
N ALA A 182 -11.04 -5.89 -13.96
CA ALA A 182 -11.85 -6.94 -14.58
C ALA A 182 -12.26 -8.02 -13.58
N GLN A 183 -11.33 -8.45 -12.72
CA GLN A 183 -11.61 -9.42 -11.65
C GLN A 183 -12.64 -8.86 -10.67
N TYR A 184 -12.43 -7.67 -10.12
CA TYR A 184 -13.29 -7.12 -9.08
C TYR A 184 -14.75 -6.98 -9.54
N LYS A 185 -14.98 -6.56 -10.79
CA LYS A 185 -16.33 -6.52 -11.38
C LYS A 185 -17.07 -7.87 -11.34
N SER A 186 -16.36 -8.99 -11.31
CA SER A 186 -16.96 -10.33 -11.29
C SER A 186 -17.34 -10.82 -9.89
N CYS A 187 -16.81 -10.19 -8.83
CA CYS A 187 -17.01 -10.62 -7.44
C CYS A 187 -17.50 -9.51 -6.50
N GLU A 188 -17.63 -8.26 -6.96
CA GLU A 188 -18.03 -7.13 -6.12
C GLU A 188 -19.39 -7.34 -5.43
N GLN A 189 -20.37 -7.92 -6.14
CA GLN A 189 -21.69 -8.21 -5.57
C GLN A 189 -21.61 -9.27 -4.47
N GLU A 190 -20.97 -10.41 -4.77
CA GLU A 190 -20.72 -11.50 -3.81
C GLU A 190 -20.04 -10.98 -2.53
N LEU A 191 -18.96 -10.20 -2.69
CA LEU A 191 -18.21 -9.64 -1.56
C LEU A 191 -19.02 -8.63 -0.73
N SER A 192 -20.01 -7.96 -1.33
CA SER A 192 -20.86 -7.00 -0.63
C SER A 192 -22.00 -7.68 0.14
N ASP A 193 -22.46 -8.84 -0.33
CA ASP A 193 -23.56 -9.59 0.28
C ASP A 193 -23.10 -10.46 1.45
N ASP A 194 -21.85 -10.97 1.41
CA ASP A 194 -21.27 -11.82 2.46
C ASP A 194 -20.78 -11.01 3.69
N GLY A 195 -20.64 -9.69 3.56
CA GLY A 195 -20.06 -8.82 4.59
C GLY A 195 -21.11 -7.98 5.33
N TRP A 196 -21.76 -8.54 6.35
CA TRP A 196 -22.40 -7.86 7.50
C TRP A 196 -22.79 -6.36 7.36
N PHE A 197 -23.50 -5.98 6.30
CA PHE A 197 -24.14 -4.67 6.20
C PHE A 197 -25.59 -4.78 6.69
N TRP A 198 -25.75 -5.02 8.01
CA TRP A 198 -26.92 -4.67 8.83
C TRP A 198 -26.52 -4.31 10.25
#